data_AF-A0A9E4ZR55-F1
#
_entry.id   AF-A0A9E4ZR55-F1
#
_cell.length_a   1.000
_cell.length_b   1.000
_cell.length_c   1.000
_cell.angle_alpha   90.00
_cell.angle_beta   90.00
_cell.angle_gamma   90.00
#
_symmetry.space_group_name_H-M   'P 1'
#
loop_
_entity.id
_entity.type
_entity.pdbx_description
1 polymer ?
#
loop_
_entity_poly.entity_id
_entity_poly.type
_entity_poly.pdbx_seq_one_letter_code
_entity_poly.pdbx_strand_id
1 'polypeptide(L)'
;MWLYDELYSCPLIVILGSFKHEGYYGWSVLPVASLRVSLLRRSGEWRVVSNIREALWFERSLEACRSIIKGSTRTGFIELDLAVNASLYGGFGIYTEIQGDIRPVTLEVIDTSVFKFYLKPKGKPREPSEGSLSDWILLGLGLREGLWRLVADACSRLGRVTEESCIIEGDLGEVAITAGIFSEAGWLRVIPDNTPLRHVVAYTSTPR
;
A
#
# COMPACT_ATOMS: atom_id res chain seq x y z
N MET A 1 -20.51 19.97 -10.53
CA MET A 1 -19.10 19.53 -10.61
C MET A 1 -18.27 20.50 -9.78
N TRP A 2 -17.52 20.04 -8.77
CA TRP A 2 -16.68 20.91 -7.93
C TRP A 2 -15.30 21.02 -8.59
N LEU A 3 -14.93 22.22 -9.04
CA LEU A 3 -13.59 22.51 -9.56
C LEU A 3 -12.63 22.71 -8.37
N TYR A 4 -11.35 22.34 -8.54
CA TYR A 4 -10.31 22.42 -7.52
C TYR A 4 -9.01 22.99 -8.09
N ASP A 5 -8.24 23.67 -7.24
CA ASP A 5 -6.92 24.24 -7.56
C ASP A 5 -5.81 23.22 -7.29
N GLU A 6 -5.96 22.42 -6.24
CA GLU A 6 -5.02 21.36 -5.83
C GLU A 6 -5.78 20.05 -5.56
N LEU A 7 -5.17 18.92 -5.94
CA LEU A 7 -5.63 17.57 -5.62
C LEU A 7 -4.46 16.76 -5.09
N TYR A 8 -4.64 16.24 -3.88
CA TYR A 8 -3.77 15.23 -3.27
C TYR A 8 -4.56 13.93 -3.16
N SER A 9 -4.02 12.82 -3.66
CA SER A 9 -4.73 11.54 -3.64
C SER A 9 -3.85 10.42 -3.11
N CYS A 10 -4.13 9.96 -1.89
CA CYS A 10 -3.33 8.95 -1.21
C CYS A 10 -4.01 7.58 -1.26
N PRO A 11 -3.29 6.54 -1.71
CA PRO A 11 -3.76 5.17 -1.60
C PRO A 11 -3.80 4.69 -0.15
N LEU A 12 -4.62 3.69 0.12
CA LEU A 12 -4.49 2.89 1.32
C LEU A 12 -3.16 2.13 1.26
N ILE A 13 -2.33 2.28 2.29
CA ILE A 13 -1.08 1.53 2.44
C ILE A 13 -1.31 0.38 3.43
N VAL A 14 -1.12 -0.84 2.95
CA VAL A 14 -1.17 -2.07 3.75
C VAL A 14 0.26 -2.51 4.04
N ILE A 15 0.58 -2.78 5.31
CA ILE A 15 1.87 -3.35 5.71
C ILE A 15 1.68 -4.87 5.71
N LEU A 16 2.37 -5.54 4.79
CA LEU A 16 2.26 -6.99 4.63
C LEU A 16 3.04 -7.75 5.69
N GLY A 17 4.13 -7.17 6.17
CA GLY A 17 5.05 -7.83 7.07
C GLY A 17 6.24 -6.98 7.45
N SER A 18 7.06 -7.53 8.34
CA SER A 18 8.32 -6.94 8.79
C SER A 18 9.49 -7.92 8.62
N PHE A 19 10.71 -7.42 8.76
CA PHE A 19 11.92 -8.24 8.78
C PHE A 19 13.02 -7.58 9.63
N LYS A 20 13.94 -8.40 10.13
CA LYS A 20 15.22 -7.96 10.71
C LYS A 20 16.37 -8.50 9.87
N HIS A 21 17.34 -7.66 9.53
CA HIS A 21 18.52 -8.06 8.79
C HIS A 21 19.73 -7.25 9.24
N GLU A 22 20.77 -7.92 9.76
CA GLU A 22 22.03 -7.27 10.19
C GLU A 22 21.83 -6.04 11.10
N GLY A 23 20.86 -6.12 12.03
CA GLY A 23 20.55 -5.05 12.98
C GLY A 23 19.61 -3.96 12.44
N TYR A 24 19.21 -4.02 11.17
CA TYR A 24 18.20 -3.14 10.58
C TYR A 24 16.81 -3.76 10.68
N TYR A 25 15.81 -2.92 10.94
CA TYR A 25 14.41 -3.30 10.92
C TYR A 25 13.72 -2.70 9.68
N GLY A 26 12.85 -3.48 9.07
CA GLY A 26 12.18 -3.07 7.84
C GLY A 26 10.83 -3.72 7.64
N TRP A 27 10.13 -3.27 6.60
CA TRP A 27 8.74 -3.61 6.30
C TRP A 27 8.53 -3.84 4.81
N SER A 28 7.60 -4.74 4.51
CA SER A 28 7.01 -4.86 3.19
C SER A 28 5.65 -4.18 3.18
N VAL A 29 5.38 -3.41 2.13
CA VAL A 29 4.13 -2.66 1.97
C VAL A 29 3.51 -2.84 0.58
N LEU A 30 2.20 -2.76 0.55
CA LEU A 30 1.37 -2.79 -0.65
C LEU A 30 0.45 -1.56 -0.69
N PRO A 31 0.77 -0.57 -1.53
CA PRO A 31 -0.13 0.52 -1.87
C PRO A 31 -1.33 0.01 -2.69
N VAL A 32 -2.54 0.45 -2.36
CA VAL A 32 -3.79 0.02 -3.01
C VAL A 32 -4.44 1.17 -3.78
N ALA A 33 -4.42 1.11 -5.11
CA ALA A 33 -4.97 2.14 -5.99
C ALA A 33 -6.50 2.23 -5.94
N SER A 34 -7.19 1.12 -5.70
CA SER A 34 -8.65 1.09 -5.69
C SER A 34 -9.29 1.63 -4.41
N LEU A 35 -8.49 1.95 -3.37
CA LEU A 35 -8.95 2.45 -2.07
C LEU A 35 -8.15 3.69 -1.71
N ARG A 36 -8.78 4.87 -1.73
CA ARG A 36 -8.07 6.15 -1.64
C ARG A 36 -8.83 7.20 -0.84
N VAL A 37 -8.05 8.11 -0.28
CA VAL A 37 -8.54 9.42 0.18
C VAL A 37 -7.99 10.48 -0.76
N SER A 38 -8.87 11.39 -1.18
CA SER A 38 -8.52 12.56 -1.97
C SER A 38 -8.87 13.84 -1.23
N LEU A 39 -7.90 14.74 -1.12
CA LEU A 39 -8.05 16.08 -0.57
C LEU A 39 -8.03 17.08 -1.72
N LEU A 40 -9.16 17.75 -1.91
CA LEU A 40 -9.37 18.74 -2.94
C LEU A 40 -9.33 20.13 -2.28
N ARG A 41 -8.51 21.03 -2.80
CA ARG A 41 -8.42 22.42 -2.31
C ARG A 41 -8.98 23.39 -3.33
N ARG A 42 -9.75 24.38 -2.89
CA ARG A 42 -10.15 25.52 -3.72
C ARG A 42 -10.26 26.77 -2.88
N SER A 43 -9.57 27.83 -3.28
CA SER A 43 -9.66 29.14 -2.61
C SER A 43 -9.47 29.07 -1.08
N GLY A 44 -8.62 28.15 -0.60
CA GLY A 44 -8.35 27.93 0.82
C GLY A 44 -9.25 26.90 1.52
N GLU A 45 -10.37 26.50 0.92
CA GLU A 45 -11.27 25.47 1.47
C GLU A 45 -10.83 24.06 1.07
N TRP A 46 -10.95 23.13 2.01
CA TRP A 46 -10.62 21.71 1.80
C TRP A 46 -11.88 20.85 1.76
N ARG A 47 -11.92 19.92 0.80
CA ARG A 47 -12.93 18.88 0.71
C ARG A 47 -12.27 17.50 0.70
N VAL A 48 -12.78 16.60 1.54
CA VAL A 48 -12.36 15.20 1.58
C VAL A 48 -13.31 14.36 0.73
N VAL A 49 -12.76 13.52 -0.13
CA VAL A 49 -13.51 12.51 -0.91
C VAL A 49 -12.81 11.16 -0.73
N SER A 50 -13.56 10.12 -0.39
CA SER A 50 -13.00 8.79 -0.13
C SER A 50 -13.94 7.71 -0.62
N ASN A 51 -13.38 6.58 -1.06
CA ASN A 51 -14.11 5.34 -1.31
C ASN A 51 -13.78 4.24 -0.28
N ILE A 52 -12.97 4.56 0.73
CA ILE A 52 -12.66 3.69 1.86
C ILE A 52 -13.80 3.75 2.88
N ARG A 53 -14.36 2.60 3.27
CA ARG A 53 -15.50 2.53 4.21
C ARG A 53 -15.06 2.21 5.64
N GLU A 54 -13.98 1.47 5.77
CA GLU A 54 -13.40 1.03 7.03
C GLU A 54 -12.75 2.23 7.73
N ALA A 55 -13.26 2.61 8.91
CA ALA A 55 -12.86 3.83 9.60
C ALA A 55 -11.35 3.91 9.85
N LEU A 56 -10.72 2.82 10.30
CA LEU A 56 -9.28 2.77 10.53
C LEU A 56 -8.46 3.00 9.24
N TRP A 57 -8.90 2.41 8.12
CA TRP A 57 -8.23 2.55 6.83
C TRP A 57 -8.37 3.97 6.29
N PHE A 58 -9.55 4.57 6.47
CA PHE A 58 -9.84 5.93 6.09
C PHE A 58 -8.97 6.92 6.87
N GLU A 59 -8.93 6.81 8.20
CA GLU A 59 -8.14 7.71 9.04
C GLU A 59 -6.65 7.64 8.70
N ARG A 60 -6.07 6.44 8.59
CA ARG A 60 -4.65 6.30 8.21
C ARG A 60 -4.36 6.97 6.86
N SER A 61 -5.20 6.74 5.86
CA SER A 61 -5.00 7.30 4.52
C SER A 61 -5.17 8.82 4.51
N LEU A 62 -6.13 9.34 5.28
CA LEU A 62 -6.38 10.76 5.46
C LEU A 62 -5.21 11.46 6.17
N GLU A 63 -4.69 10.86 7.24
CA GLU A 63 -3.54 11.38 7.97
C GLU A 63 -2.28 11.37 7.11
N ALA A 64 -2.02 10.30 6.36
CA ALA A 64 -0.90 10.24 5.43
C ALA A 64 -0.98 11.39 4.40
N CYS A 65 -2.17 11.63 3.83
CA CYS A 65 -2.41 12.73 2.91
C CYS A 65 -2.18 14.11 3.53
N ARG A 66 -2.65 14.33 4.76
CA ARG A 66 -2.40 15.58 5.50
C ARG A 66 -0.91 15.78 5.80
N SER A 67 -0.19 14.71 6.14
CA SER A 67 1.25 14.75 6.39
C SER A 67 2.04 15.10 5.13
N ILE A 68 1.69 14.50 3.98
CA ILE A 68 2.29 14.85 2.67
C ILE A 68 2.08 16.32 2.33
N ILE A 69 0.87 16.86 2.49
CA ILE A 69 0.57 18.28 2.24
C ILE A 69 1.44 19.20 3.11
N LYS A 70 1.67 18.81 4.37
CA LYS A 70 2.52 19.55 5.31
C LYS A 70 4.01 19.37 5.06
N GLY A 71 4.42 18.48 4.16
CA GLY A 71 5.82 18.10 3.96
C GLY A 71 6.41 17.32 5.13
N SER A 72 5.57 16.66 5.95
CA SER A 72 6.03 15.85 7.08
C SER A 72 6.11 14.38 6.69
N THR A 73 7.31 13.81 6.78
CA THR A 73 7.57 12.37 6.54
C THR A 73 7.78 11.58 7.81
N ARG A 74 7.75 12.24 8.97
CA ARG A 74 7.97 11.63 10.28
C ARG A 74 6.92 12.11 11.28
N THR A 75 6.21 11.17 11.85
CA THR A 75 5.06 11.39 12.73
C THR A 75 5.24 10.72 14.09
N GLY A 76 6.24 9.84 14.23
CA GLY A 76 6.48 9.04 15.43
C GLY A 76 5.65 7.75 15.48
N PHE A 77 4.83 7.50 14.46
CA PHE A 77 4.05 6.29 14.30
C PHE A 77 4.48 5.60 13.00
N ILE A 78 5.07 4.41 13.13
CA ILE A 78 5.70 3.71 12.01
C ILE A 78 4.71 3.43 10.87
N GLU A 79 3.47 3.11 11.18
CA GLU A 79 2.45 2.81 10.19
C GLU A 79 2.08 4.04 9.36
N LEU A 80 2.09 5.22 9.98
CA LEU A 80 1.83 6.48 9.31
C LEU A 80 3.06 6.93 8.51
N ASP A 81 4.26 6.74 9.03
CA ASP A 81 5.51 7.06 8.34
C ASP A 81 5.70 6.19 7.09
N LEU A 82 5.40 4.90 7.17
CA LEU A 82 5.31 4.00 6.01
C LEU A 82 4.20 4.43 5.07
N ALA A 83 3.03 4.81 5.57
CA ALA A 83 1.92 5.25 4.72
C ALA A 83 2.27 6.51 3.90
N VAL A 84 2.95 7.48 4.53
CA VAL A 84 3.44 8.69 3.87
C VAL A 84 4.49 8.34 2.81
N ASN A 85 5.54 7.60 3.20
CA ASN A 85 6.65 7.28 2.30
C ASN A 85 6.18 6.42 1.13
N ALA A 86 5.41 5.36 1.40
CA ALA A 86 4.90 4.47 0.36
C ALA A 86 3.90 5.15 -0.56
N SER A 87 3.17 6.18 -0.12
CA SER A 87 2.29 6.97 -0.99
C SER A 87 3.05 7.81 -2.02
N LEU A 88 4.34 8.08 -1.82
CA LEU A 88 5.20 8.78 -2.78
C LEU A 88 5.75 7.85 -3.87
N TYR A 89 5.66 6.54 -3.65
CA TYR A 89 6.12 5.52 -4.57
C TYR A 89 4.94 4.65 -5.03
N GLY A 90 5.12 3.91 -6.11
CA GLY A 90 4.18 2.89 -6.54
C GLY A 90 4.85 1.51 -6.47
N GLY A 91 4.03 0.48 -6.58
CA GLY A 91 4.44 -0.92 -6.58
C GLY A 91 4.49 -1.53 -5.19
N PHE A 92 4.82 -2.81 -5.15
CA PHE A 92 5.23 -3.49 -3.92
C PHE A 92 6.55 -2.87 -3.45
N GLY A 93 6.62 -2.48 -2.18
CA GLY A 93 7.82 -1.83 -1.64
C GLY A 93 8.39 -2.56 -0.44
N ILE A 94 9.72 -2.60 -0.37
CA ILE A 94 10.46 -2.97 0.84
C ILE A 94 11.14 -1.72 1.37
N TYR A 95 10.93 -1.42 2.64
CA TYR A 95 11.46 -0.25 3.32
C TYR A 95 12.27 -0.67 4.54
N THR A 96 13.25 0.14 4.91
CA THR A 96 14.06 -0.04 6.12
C THR A 96 14.12 1.26 6.90
N GLU A 97 14.24 1.17 8.22
CA GLU A 97 14.56 2.31 9.06
C GLU A 97 16.09 2.46 9.17
N ILE A 98 16.61 3.63 8.82
CA ILE A 98 18.03 3.99 8.97
C ILE A 98 18.08 5.34 9.66
N GLN A 99 18.72 5.39 10.84
CA GLN A 99 18.87 6.63 11.63
C GLN A 99 17.53 7.34 11.94
N GLY A 100 16.45 6.57 12.07
CA GLY A 100 15.11 7.10 12.34
C GLY A 100 14.34 7.56 11.11
N ASP A 101 14.88 7.37 9.90
CA ASP A 101 14.22 7.66 8.63
C ASP A 101 13.86 6.37 7.88
N ILE A 102 12.68 6.37 7.26
CA ILE A 102 12.22 5.28 6.39
C ILE A 102 12.79 5.47 4.98
N ARG A 103 13.48 4.45 4.49
CA ARG A 103 14.15 4.47 3.17
C ARG A 103 13.70 3.26 2.34
N PRO A 104 13.37 3.45 1.04
CA PRO A 104 13.08 2.34 0.16
C PRO A 104 14.35 1.52 -0.09
N VAL A 105 14.23 0.19 -0.01
CA VAL A 105 15.26 -0.78 -0.38
C VAL A 105 14.98 -1.29 -1.80
N THR A 106 13.74 -1.73 -2.05
CA THR A 106 13.28 -2.15 -3.38
C THR A 106 11.86 -1.63 -3.63
N LEU A 107 11.57 -1.36 -4.90
CA LEU A 107 10.26 -0.94 -5.40
C LEU A 107 9.97 -1.74 -6.66
N GLU A 108 8.95 -2.58 -6.61
CA GLU A 108 8.63 -3.54 -7.67
C GLU A 108 7.25 -3.24 -8.26
N VAL A 109 7.21 -2.95 -9.55
CA VAL A 109 5.95 -2.83 -10.30
C VAL A 109 5.32 -4.22 -10.41
N ILE A 110 4.07 -4.37 -9.97
CA ILE A 110 3.38 -5.66 -9.94
C ILE A 110 2.76 -5.96 -11.31
N ASP A 111 2.94 -7.17 -11.84
CA ASP A 111 2.20 -7.64 -13.01
C ASP A 111 0.74 -7.94 -12.65
N THR A 112 -0.11 -6.92 -12.80
CA THR A 112 -1.55 -7.02 -12.55
C THR A 112 -2.32 -7.73 -13.68
N SER A 113 -1.67 -8.07 -14.80
CA SER A 113 -2.27 -8.90 -15.84
C SER A 113 -2.40 -10.35 -15.34
N VAL A 114 -1.34 -10.84 -14.68
CA VAL A 114 -1.26 -12.18 -14.08
C VAL A 114 -1.92 -12.22 -12.70
N PHE A 115 -1.51 -11.34 -11.79
CA PHE A 115 -1.95 -11.43 -10.40
C PHE A 115 -3.17 -10.56 -10.09
N LYS A 116 -4.09 -11.10 -9.29
CA LYS A 116 -5.24 -10.40 -8.71
C LYS A 116 -5.10 -10.38 -7.20
N PHE A 117 -5.48 -9.25 -6.60
CA PHE A 117 -5.33 -8.99 -5.18
C PHE A 117 -6.69 -8.81 -4.52
N TYR A 118 -6.79 -9.33 -3.30
CA TYR A 118 -7.98 -9.22 -2.48
C TYR A 118 -7.59 -8.88 -1.05
N LEU A 119 -8.39 -8.05 -0.40
CA LEU A 119 -8.19 -7.63 0.97
C LEU A 119 -9.41 -8.02 1.80
N LYS A 120 -9.18 -8.71 2.91
CA LYS A 120 -10.21 -9.03 3.89
C LYS A 120 -9.95 -8.27 5.18
N PRO A 121 -10.78 -7.28 5.53
CA PRO A 121 -10.61 -6.54 6.77
C PRO A 121 -10.66 -7.48 7.98
N LYS A 122 -9.75 -7.26 8.93
CA LYS A 122 -9.86 -7.82 10.29
C LYS A 122 -10.30 -6.70 11.25
N GLY A 123 -11.14 -7.02 12.22
CA GLY A 123 -11.76 -6.03 13.11
C GLY A 123 -10.79 -5.31 14.07
N LYS A 124 -9.53 -5.75 14.16
CA LYS A 124 -8.49 -5.10 14.96
C LYS A 124 -7.15 -5.14 14.20
N PRO A 125 -6.37 -4.04 14.19
CA PRO A 125 -5.01 -4.06 13.67
C PRO A 125 -4.15 -5.03 14.49
N ARG A 126 -3.22 -5.68 13.80
CA ARG A 126 -2.26 -6.62 14.39
C ARG A 126 -0.85 -6.23 13.97
N GLU A 127 0.11 -6.69 14.75
CA GLU A 127 1.50 -6.67 14.30
C GLU A 127 1.62 -7.49 13.01
N PRO A 128 2.21 -6.92 11.95
CA PRO A 128 2.38 -7.60 10.68
C PRO A 128 3.39 -8.73 10.84
N SER A 129 3.19 -9.83 10.10
CA SER A 129 4.03 -11.03 10.20
C SER A 129 5.53 -10.73 10.01
N GLU A 130 6.41 -11.30 10.83
CA GLU A 130 7.87 -11.19 10.67
C GLU A 130 8.37 -12.31 9.73
N GLY A 131 9.09 -11.93 8.68
CA GLY A 131 9.68 -12.84 7.70
C GLY A 131 11.13 -12.47 7.36
N SER A 132 11.80 -13.27 6.52
CA SER A 132 13.16 -12.95 6.09
C SER A 132 13.16 -11.91 4.97
N LEU A 133 14.19 -11.06 4.91
CA LEU A 133 14.36 -10.10 3.80
C LEU A 133 14.38 -10.81 2.43
N SER A 134 15.04 -11.97 2.35
CA SER A 134 15.09 -12.77 1.13
C SER A 134 13.71 -13.21 0.65
N ASP A 135 12.79 -13.53 1.55
CA ASP A 135 11.43 -13.95 1.18
C ASP A 135 10.60 -12.78 0.65
N TRP A 136 10.73 -11.60 1.25
CA TRP A 136 10.08 -10.39 0.76
C TRP A 136 10.62 -9.98 -0.62
N ILE A 137 11.92 -10.08 -0.84
CA ILE A 137 12.55 -9.83 -2.16
C ILE A 137 12.04 -10.85 -3.19
N LEU A 138 11.99 -12.14 -2.82
CA LEU A 138 11.51 -13.19 -3.71
C LEU A 138 10.04 -12.99 -4.09
N LEU A 139 9.21 -12.57 -3.13
CA LEU A 139 7.81 -12.21 -3.39
C LEU A 139 7.72 -11.04 -4.37
N GLY A 140 8.44 -9.94 -4.12
CA GLY A 140 8.46 -8.77 -5.00
C GLY A 140 8.90 -9.10 -6.43
N LEU A 141 9.98 -9.89 -6.57
CA LEU A 141 10.45 -10.36 -7.87
C LEU A 141 9.41 -11.24 -8.58
N GLY A 142 8.81 -12.19 -7.86
CA GLY A 142 7.75 -13.04 -8.40
C GLY A 142 6.55 -12.24 -8.90
N LEU A 143 6.14 -11.22 -8.13
CA LEU A 143 5.06 -10.31 -8.49
C LEU A 143 5.36 -9.47 -9.73
N ARG A 144 6.61 -8.98 -9.88
CA ARG A 144 7.02 -8.20 -11.05
C ARG A 144 7.06 -9.03 -12.32
N GLU A 145 7.65 -10.22 -12.24
CA GLU A 145 7.90 -11.07 -13.41
C GLU A 145 6.68 -11.92 -13.81
N GLY A 146 5.57 -11.85 -13.07
CA GLY A 146 4.39 -12.69 -13.34
C GLY A 146 4.61 -14.17 -13.00
N LEU A 147 5.56 -14.49 -12.11
CA LEU A 147 5.99 -15.87 -11.84
C LEU A 147 5.35 -16.45 -10.57
N TRP A 148 4.20 -17.14 -10.74
CA TRP A 148 3.45 -17.73 -9.62
C TRP A 148 4.30 -18.63 -8.73
N ARG A 149 5.22 -19.41 -9.31
CA ARG A 149 6.11 -20.29 -8.54
C ARG A 149 6.91 -19.52 -7.47
N LEU A 150 7.48 -18.37 -7.83
CA LEU A 150 8.25 -17.55 -6.88
C LEU A 150 7.34 -16.95 -5.80
N VAL A 151 6.13 -16.51 -6.19
CA VAL A 151 5.12 -16.00 -5.26
C VAL A 151 4.71 -17.08 -4.26
N ALA A 152 4.38 -18.29 -4.74
CA ALA A 152 4.01 -19.42 -3.90
C ALA A 152 5.17 -19.85 -2.97
N ASP A 153 6.39 -19.94 -3.51
CA ASP A 153 7.59 -20.30 -2.74
C ASP A 153 7.82 -19.29 -1.60
N ALA A 154 7.79 -17.98 -1.87
CA ALA A 154 7.91 -16.95 -0.82
C ALA A 154 6.75 -17.04 0.19
N CYS A 155 5.53 -17.19 -0.30
CA CYS A 155 4.32 -17.18 0.52
C CYS A 155 4.22 -18.37 1.47
N SER A 156 4.80 -19.53 1.11
CA SER A 156 4.88 -20.69 2.01
C SER A 156 5.61 -20.38 3.33
N ARG A 157 6.45 -19.33 3.34
CA ARG A 157 7.21 -18.87 4.52
C ARG A 157 6.63 -17.60 5.15
N LEU A 158 6.06 -16.72 4.33
CA LEU A 158 5.48 -15.44 4.77
C LEU A 158 4.02 -15.54 5.23
N GLY A 159 3.31 -16.61 4.86
CA GLY A 159 1.89 -16.75 5.11
C GLY A 159 1.43 -18.18 4.84
N ARG A 160 0.39 -18.34 4.03
CA ARG A 160 -0.14 -19.65 3.65
C ARG A 160 -0.43 -19.72 2.15
N VAL A 161 -0.22 -20.89 1.58
CA VAL A 161 -0.55 -21.20 0.19
C VAL A 161 -1.73 -22.16 0.16
N THR A 162 -2.75 -21.83 -0.61
CA THR A 162 -3.81 -22.75 -1.05
C THR A 162 -3.62 -23.02 -2.55
N GLU A 163 -4.46 -23.88 -3.15
CA GLU A 163 -4.27 -24.35 -4.54
C GLU A 163 -3.97 -23.24 -5.56
N GLU A 164 -4.58 -22.05 -5.42
CA GLU A 164 -4.36 -20.92 -6.34
C GLU A 164 -4.17 -19.57 -5.64
N SER A 165 -3.91 -19.57 -4.32
CA SER A 165 -3.83 -18.33 -3.54
C SER A 165 -2.69 -18.33 -2.55
N CYS A 166 -1.95 -17.24 -2.54
CA CYS A 166 -1.04 -16.86 -1.47
C CYS A 166 -1.80 -15.92 -0.54
N ILE A 167 -1.87 -16.23 0.75
CA ILE A 167 -2.53 -15.37 1.74
C ILE A 167 -1.53 -14.96 2.79
N ILE A 168 -1.36 -13.64 2.95
CA ILE A 168 -0.45 -13.01 3.91
C ILE A 168 -1.28 -12.25 4.94
N GLU A 169 -0.93 -12.39 6.22
CA GLU A 169 -1.52 -11.58 7.29
C GLU A 169 -0.80 -10.23 7.37
N GLY A 170 -1.47 -9.18 6.87
CA GLY A 170 -1.03 -7.80 7.01
C GLY A 170 -1.65 -7.11 8.21
N ASP A 171 -1.20 -5.89 8.46
CA ASP A 171 -1.59 -5.07 9.61
C ASP A 171 -3.07 -4.65 9.59
N LEU A 172 -3.64 -4.49 8.38
CA LEU A 172 -5.03 -4.08 8.15
C LEU A 172 -5.99 -5.23 7.84
N GLY A 173 -5.49 -6.46 7.76
CA GLY A 173 -6.29 -7.61 7.35
C GLY A 173 -5.48 -8.65 6.58
N GLU A 174 -6.17 -9.60 5.97
CA GLU A 174 -5.53 -10.59 5.11
C GLU A 174 -5.45 -10.09 3.68
N VAL A 175 -4.30 -10.27 3.03
CA VAL A 175 -4.11 -10.01 1.61
C VAL A 175 -3.99 -11.34 0.89
N ALA A 176 -4.88 -11.59 -0.06
CA ALA A 176 -4.78 -12.73 -0.97
C ALA A 176 -4.21 -12.26 -2.31
N ILE A 177 -3.21 -12.98 -2.80
CA ILE A 177 -2.56 -12.83 -4.09
C ILE A 177 -2.87 -14.10 -4.88
N THR A 178 -3.51 -13.95 -6.03
CA THR A 178 -4.09 -15.08 -6.77
C THR A 178 -3.80 -14.95 -8.25
N ALA A 179 -3.64 -16.06 -8.96
CA ALA A 179 -3.58 -16.07 -10.42
C ALA A 179 -4.98 -16.05 -11.08
N GLY A 180 -6.00 -16.47 -10.33
CA GLY A 180 -7.39 -16.58 -10.77
C GLY A 180 -8.34 -15.57 -10.12
N ILE A 181 -9.65 -15.82 -10.27
CA ILE A 181 -10.67 -15.07 -9.56
C ILE A 181 -10.87 -15.71 -8.18
N PHE A 182 -10.75 -14.89 -7.15
CA PHE A 182 -11.06 -15.28 -5.77
C PHE A 182 -12.46 -14.76 -5.40
N SER A 183 -13.38 -15.66 -5.04
CA SER A 183 -14.80 -15.32 -4.79
C SER A 183 -15.31 -15.83 -3.44
N GLU A 184 -14.56 -15.56 -2.37
CA GLU A 184 -14.99 -15.86 -1.00
C GLU A 184 -15.67 -14.66 -0.33
N ALA A 185 -16.62 -14.94 0.55
CA ALA A 185 -17.33 -13.90 1.30
C ALA A 185 -16.39 -13.07 2.19
N GLY A 186 -16.61 -11.75 2.19
CA GLY A 186 -15.84 -10.80 3.01
C GLY A 186 -14.51 -10.34 2.39
N TRP A 187 -14.14 -10.86 1.22
CA TRP A 187 -12.96 -10.41 0.47
C TRP A 187 -13.33 -9.31 -0.52
N LEU A 188 -12.57 -8.22 -0.50
CA LEU A 188 -12.71 -7.10 -1.42
C LEU A 188 -11.62 -7.18 -2.48
N ARG A 189 -11.98 -7.23 -3.76
CA ARG A 189 -10.99 -7.12 -4.82
C ARG A 189 -10.33 -5.75 -4.76
N VAL A 190 -9.00 -5.73 -4.74
CA VAL A 190 -8.20 -4.52 -4.72
C VAL A 190 -7.25 -4.48 -5.91
N ILE A 191 -6.88 -3.28 -6.33
CA ILE A 191 -5.91 -3.06 -7.40
C ILE A 191 -4.64 -2.51 -6.76
N PRO A 192 -3.50 -3.22 -6.83
CA PRO A 192 -2.23 -2.65 -6.42
C PRO A 192 -1.95 -1.37 -7.17
N ASP A 193 -1.41 -0.41 -6.45
CA ASP A 193 -0.98 0.83 -7.04
C ASP A 193 0.43 0.71 -7.59
N ASN A 194 0.59 0.70 -8.92
CA ASN A 194 1.88 0.76 -9.62
C ASN A 194 2.32 2.18 -10.05
N THR A 195 1.66 3.25 -9.61
CA THR A 195 1.83 4.60 -10.16
C THR A 195 2.52 5.55 -9.18
N PRO A 196 3.74 6.03 -9.47
CA PRO A 196 4.43 6.99 -8.60
C PRO A 196 3.93 8.46 -8.72
N LEU A 197 3.13 8.78 -9.75
CA LEU A 197 2.69 10.17 -10.04
C LEU A 197 1.32 10.46 -9.42
N ARG A 198 1.24 11.14 -8.25
CA ARG A 198 -0.04 11.26 -7.51
C ARG A 198 -0.37 12.59 -6.84
N HIS A 199 0.57 13.53 -6.72
CA HIS A 199 0.44 14.55 -5.67
C HIS A 199 0.14 15.97 -6.14
N VAL A 200 0.14 16.26 -7.45
CA VAL A 200 -0.37 17.55 -7.94
C VAL A 200 -0.94 17.40 -9.36
N VAL A 201 -2.25 17.57 -9.51
CA VAL A 201 -2.86 17.98 -10.78
C VAL A 201 -3.45 19.36 -10.54
N ALA A 202 -2.70 20.41 -10.89
CA ALA A 202 -3.25 21.77 -10.92
C ALA A 202 -4.15 21.88 -12.15
N TYR A 203 -5.47 21.90 -11.95
CA TYR A 203 -6.39 22.18 -13.03
C TYR A 203 -6.65 23.68 -13.10
N THR A 204 -5.82 24.41 -13.84
CA THR A 204 -6.15 25.79 -14.21
C THR A 204 -7.12 25.73 -15.39
N SER A 205 -8.41 25.93 -15.13
CA SER A 205 -9.33 26.31 -16.20
C SER A 205 -8.96 27.73 -16.64
N THR A 206 -8.04 27.88 -17.59
CA THR A 206 -7.97 29.14 -18.34
C THR A 206 -9.24 29.22 -19.19
N PRO A 207 -10.08 30.26 -19.04
CA PRO A 207 -11.14 30.49 -20.00
C PRO A 207 -10.48 30.82 -21.35
N ARG A 208 -10.87 30.08 -22.40
CA ARG A 208 -10.72 30.56 -23.77
C ARG A 208 -12.00 31.29 -24.18
#